data_AF-A0A520GIQ3-F1
#
_entry.id   AF-A0A520GIQ3-F1
#
_cell.length_a   1.000
_cell.length_b   1.000
_cell.length_c   1.000
_cell.angle_alpha   90.00
_cell.angle_beta   90.00
_cell.angle_gamma   90.00
#
_symmetry.space_group_name_H-M   'P 1'
#
loop_
_entity.id
_entity.type
_entity.pdbx_description
1 polymer ?
#
loop_
_entity_poly.entity_id
_entity_poly.type
_entity_poly.pdbx_seq_one_letter_code
_entity_poly.pdbx_strand_id
1 'polypeptide(L)'
;RYAAGGEAQGAAILRDLAASPATARHVSTKLARHFAGDTPPPALVARLESTWLRTRGDLSALYRVLVESPEVWNADAAKFKAPWDWLLSSLRALGRRDTRGMQPAQLMNQLGQPVWRPGSPAGWDDLAASWAGPDALVRRVEFAQRLAGSAGAVDARALAPQVLPGALSAATAQAIARSESPASGLALLLVSPEFLRR
;
A
#
# COMPACT_ATOMS: atom_id res chain seq x y z
N ARG A 1 8.87 15.36 -35.24
CA ARG A 1 9.86 16.43 -34.92
C ARG A 1 9.08 17.58 -34.31
N TYR A 2 9.55 18.17 -33.21
CA TYR A 2 8.89 19.30 -32.54
C TYR A 2 9.60 20.60 -32.90
N ALA A 3 8.85 21.68 -33.15
CA ALA A 3 9.42 23.00 -33.36
C ALA A 3 10.11 23.51 -32.07
N ALA A 4 11.14 24.35 -32.23
CA ALA A 4 11.80 25.01 -31.11
C ALA A 4 10.82 26.04 -30.50
N GLY A 5 10.28 25.72 -29.32
CA GLY A 5 9.22 26.50 -28.67
C GLY A 5 9.37 26.59 -27.15
N GLY A 6 10.58 26.34 -26.61
CA GLY A 6 10.83 26.34 -25.17
C GLY A 6 9.92 25.37 -24.41
N GLU A 7 9.21 25.86 -23.40
CA GLU A 7 8.27 25.06 -22.60
C GLU A 7 7.19 24.37 -23.45
N ALA A 8 6.66 25.05 -24.46
CA ALA A 8 5.61 24.50 -25.32
C ALA A 8 6.08 23.26 -26.09
N GLN A 9 7.38 23.19 -26.42
CA GLN A 9 8.00 22.02 -27.03
C GLN A 9 7.98 20.83 -26.05
N GLY A 10 8.39 21.05 -24.80
CA GLY A 10 8.35 20.03 -23.75
C GLY A 10 6.94 19.53 -23.47
N ALA A 11 5.97 20.43 -23.36
CA ALA A 11 4.56 20.08 -23.17
C ALA A 11 4.00 19.26 -24.34
N ALA A 12 4.41 19.54 -25.59
CA ALA A 12 4.02 18.75 -26.75
C ALA A 12 4.62 17.33 -26.69
N ILE A 13 5.91 17.21 -26.36
CA ILE A 13 6.59 15.91 -26.20
C ILE A 13 5.90 15.06 -25.14
N LEU A 14 5.59 15.65 -23.98
CA LEU A 14 4.93 14.94 -22.88
C LEU A 14 3.52 14.50 -23.24
N ARG A 15 2.78 15.31 -24.01
CA ARG A 15 1.44 14.95 -24.52
C ARG A 15 1.49 13.75 -25.46
N ASP A 16 2.42 13.74 -26.41
CA ASP A 16 2.57 12.62 -27.34
C ASP A 16 3.04 11.35 -26.62
N LEU A 17 3.96 11.48 -25.65
CA LEU A 17 4.39 10.37 -24.81
C LEU A 17 3.22 9.80 -23.99
N ALA A 18 2.43 10.66 -23.35
CA ALA A 18 1.26 10.27 -22.56
C ALA A 18 0.16 9.59 -23.41
N ALA A 19 0.02 9.99 -24.68
CA ALA A 19 -0.93 9.40 -25.61
C ALA A 19 -0.45 8.07 -26.22
N SER A 20 0.82 7.70 -26.04
CA SER A 20 1.36 6.48 -26.65
C SER A 20 0.78 5.19 -26.02
N PRO A 21 0.55 4.13 -26.82
CA PRO A 21 0.12 2.82 -26.29
C PRO A 21 1.10 2.23 -25.28
N ALA A 22 2.40 2.45 -25.46
CA ALA A 22 3.43 1.97 -24.53
C ALA A 22 3.24 2.60 -23.13
N THR A 23 2.97 3.91 -23.06
CA THR A 23 2.67 4.59 -21.80
C THR A 23 1.36 4.11 -21.19
N ALA A 24 0.31 3.97 -22.02
CA ALA A 24 -0.98 3.45 -21.58
C ALA A 24 -0.84 2.07 -20.92
N ARG A 25 -0.13 1.15 -21.58
CA ARG A 25 0.18 -0.18 -21.04
C ARG A 25 0.99 -0.11 -19.76
N HIS A 26 2.06 0.70 -19.74
CA HIS A 26 2.96 0.82 -18.61
C HIS A 26 2.24 1.31 -17.35
N VAL A 27 1.53 2.44 -17.44
CA VAL A 27 0.81 3.03 -16.31
C VAL A 27 -0.34 2.14 -15.86
N SER A 28 -1.10 1.56 -16.80
CA SER A 28 -2.19 0.62 -16.48
C SER A 28 -1.67 -0.62 -15.75
N THR A 29 -0.50 -1.13 -16.13
CA THR A 29 0.12 -2.27 -15.45
C THR A 29 0.55 -1.89 -14.03
N LYS A 30 1.18 -0.73 -13.83
CA LYS A 30 1.56 -0.26 -12.49
C LYS A 30 0.33 -0.05 -11.60
N LEU A 31 -0.71 0.59 -12.13
CA LEU A 31 -1.94 0.83 -11.39
C LEU A 31 -2.63 -0.50 -11.01
N ALA A 32 -2.78 -1.42 -11.95
CA ALA A 32 -3.34 -2.75 -11.66
C ALA A 32 -2.49 -3.48 -10.61
N ARG A 33 -1.16 -3.45 -10.71
CA ARG A 33 -0.26 -4.10 -9.74
C ARG A 33 -0.43 -3.55 -8.32
N HIS A 34 -0.66 -2.24 -8.21
CA HIS A 34 -0.82 -1.60 -6.91
C HIS A 34 -2.06 -2.10 -6.15
N PHE A 35 -3.12 -2.49 -6.86
CA PHE A 35 -4.42 -2.85 -6.29
C PHE A 35 -4.81 -4.34 -6.42
N ALA A 36 -4.25 -5.06 -7.39
CA ALA A 36 -4.58 -6.47 -7.66
C ALA A 36 -3.36 -7.41 -7.50
N GLY A 37 -2.37 -6.99 -6.71
CA GLY A 37 -1.20 -7.81 -6.37
C GLY A 37 -0.01 -7.69 -7.34
N ASP A 38 1.13 -8.28 -6.95
CA ASP A 38 2.42 -8.17 -7.67
C ASP A 38 2.34 -8.57 -9.15
N THR A 39 1.50 -9.57 -9.43
CA THR A 39 1.20 -10.07 -10.78
C THR A 39 -0.25 -9.74 -11.13
N PRO A 40 -0.54 -8.54 -11.66
CA PRO A 40 -1.92 -8.12 -11.89
C PRO A 40 -2.58 -8.94 -13.01
N PRO A 41 -3.88 -9.24 -12.90
CA PRO A 41 -4.62 -9.98 -13.94
C PRO A 41 -4.54 -9.29 -15.31
N PRO A 42 -4.16 -10.00 -16.39
CA PRO A 42 -4.02 -9.41 -17.72
C PRO A 42 -5.29 -8.71 -18.23
N ALA A 43 -6.46 -9.23 -17.86
CA ALA A 43 -7.77 -8.67 -18.22
C ALA A 43 -7.98 -7.28 -17.61
N LEU A 44 -7.63 -7.07 -16.34
CA LEU A 44 -7.71 -5.76 -15.68
C LEU A 44 -6.78 -4.75 -16.36
N VAL A 45 -5.55 -5.15 -16.66
CA VAL A 45 -4.59 -4.28 -17.35
C VAL A 45 -5.13 -3.87 -18.73
N ALA A 46 -5.69 -4.81 -19.49
CA ALA A 46 -6.27 -4.52 -20.80
C ALA A 46 -7.45 -3.55 -20.74
N ARG A 47 -8.35 -3.67 -19.74
CA ARG A 47 -9.48 -2.73 -19.55
C ARG A 47 -9.00 -1.32 -19.20
N LEU A 48 -8.01 -1.21 -18.31
CA LEU A 48 -7.41 0.08 -17.93
C LEU A 48 -6.69 0.73 -19.12
N GLU A 49 -5.93 -0.05 -19.88
CA GLU A 49 -5.20 0.40 -21.08
C GLU A 49 -6.16 0.90 -22.16
N SER A 50 -7.21 0.14 -22.47
CA SER A 50 -8.27 0.57 -23.40
C SER A 50 -8.94 1.87 -22.95
N THR A 51 -9.21 2.00 -21.65
CA THR A 51 -9.80 3.20 -21.07
C THR A 51 -8.85 4.40 -21.20
N TRP A 52 -7.56 4.22 -20.89
CA TRP A 52 -6.54 5.26 -21.06
C TRP A 52 -6.50 5.78 -22.48
N LEU A 53 -6.44 4.90 -23.47
CA LEU A 53 -6.38 5.28 -24.89
C LEU A 53 -7.64 6.03 -25.33
N ARG A 54 -8.82 5.57 -24.90
CA ARG A 54 -10.11 6.21 -25.23
C ARG A 54 -10.27 7.58 -24.58
N THR A 55 -9.82 7.75 -23.33
CA THR A 55 -10.00 9.00 -22.58
C THR A 55 -8.80 9.93 -22.64
N ARG A 56 -7.72 9.51 -23.31
CA ARG A 56 -6.42 10.21 -23.35
C ARG A 56 -5.83 10.43 -21.95
N GLY A 57 -5.89 9.39 -21.12
CA GLY A 57 -5.26 9.37 -19.79
C GLY A 57 -6.07 10.05 -18.67
N ASP A 58 -7.40 10.13 -18.79
CA ASP A 58 -8.25 10.60 -17.69
C ASP A 58 -8.18 9.64 -16.49
N LEU A 59 -7.49 10.07 -15.44
CA LEU A 59 -7.29 9.29 -14.23
C LEU A 59 -8.61 8.96 -13.51
N SER A 60 -9.61 9.87 -13.55
CA SER A 60 -10.90 9.62 -12.90
C SER A 60 -11.64 8.47 -13.57
N ALA A 61 -11.59 8.41 -14.91
CA ALA A 61 -12.14 7.29 -15.67
C ALA A 61 -11.42 5.97 -15.37
N LEU A 62 -10.09 6.00 -15.23
CA LEU A 62 -9.30 4.82 -14.86
C LEU A 62 -9.65 4.31 -13.46
N TYR A 63 -9.73 5.21 -12.47
CA TYR A 63 -10.07 4.82 -11.10
C TYR A 63 -11.48 4.24 -11.02
N ARG A 64 -12.44 4.72 -11.82
CA ARG A 64 -13.76 4.11 -11.92
C ARG A 64 -13.67 2.66 -12.38
N VAL A 65 -12.99 2.39 -13.50
CA VAL A 65 -12.78 1.03 -14.01
C VAL A 65 -12.11 0.14 -12.98
N LEU A 66 -11.10 0.66 -12.27
CA LEU A 66 -10.39 -0.07 -11.24
C LEU A 66 -11.31 -0.47 -10.08
N VAL A 67 -12.06 0.49 -9.52
CA VAL A 67 -12.99 0.27 -8.39
C VAL A 67 -14.14 -0.67 -8.77
N GLU A 68 -14.61 -0.61 -10.01
CA GLU A 68 -15.68 -1.49 -10.52
C GLU A 68 -15.18 -2.90 -10.90
N SER A 69 -13.85 -3.12 -10.97
CA SER A 69 -13.29 -4.40 -11.38
C SER A 69 -13.30 -5.41 -10.23
N PRO A 70 -13.88 -6.62 -10.40
CA PRO A 70 -13.94 -7.61 -9.32
C PRO A 70 -12.54 -8.10 -8.89
N GLU A 71 -11.56 -8.05 -9.78
CA GLU A 71 -10.20 -8.52 -9.52
C GLU A 71 -9.49 -7.77 -8.39
N VAL A 72 -9.83 -6.49 -8.13
CA VAL A 72 -9.20 -5.70 -7.05
C VAL A 72 -9.77 -6.00 -5.68
N TRP A 73 -10.93 -6.67 -5.62
CA TRP A 73 -11.62 -7.02 -4.37
C TRP A 73 -11.42 -8.49 -3.99
N ASN A 74 -10.60 -9.22 -4.74
CA ASN A 74 -10.28 -10.61 -4.44
C ASN A 74 -9.24 -10.68 -3.31
N ALA A 75 -9.62 -11.31 -2.19
CA ALA A 75 -8.75 -11.51 -1.02
C ALA A 75 -7.49 -12.35 -1.32
N ASP A 76 -7.51 -13.20 -2.35
CA ASP A 76 -6.37 -14.04 -2.72
C ASP A 76 -5.21 -13.23 -3.34
N ALA A 77 -5.50 -12.03 -3.86
CA ALA A 77 -4.55 -11.15 -4.53
C ALA A 77 -4.02 -10.03 -3.61
N ALA A 78 -4.06 -10.24 -2.28
CA ALA A 78 -3.81 -9.19 -1.31
C ALA A 78 -2.37 -8.62 -1.38
N LYS A 79 -2.29 -7.29 -1.41
CA LYS A 79 -1.06 -6.54 -1.61
C LYS A 79 -0.34 -6.35 -0.28
N PHE A 80 0.94 -6.73 -0.22
CA PHE A 80 1.76 -6.45 0.95
C PHE A 80 1.92 -4.93 1.17
N LYS A 81 1.65 -4.45 2.38
CA LYS A 81 1.67 -3.02 2.71
C LYS A 81 3.10 -2.49 2.74
N ALA A 82 3.33 -1.41 1.99
CA ALA A 82 4.52 -0.59 2.18
C ALA A 82 4.52 0.04 3.60
N PRO A 83 5.68 0.43 4.13
CA PRO A 83 5.78 1.04 5.47
C PRO A 83 4.78 2.17 5.74
N TRP A 84 4.54 3.03 4.77
CA TRP A 84 3.58 4.12 4.85
C TRP A 84 2.15 3.63 5.13
N ASP A 85 1.67 2.67 4.34
CA ASP A 85 0.32 2.11 4.47
C ASP A 85 0.16 1.31 5.76
N TRP A 86 1.21 0.58 6.14
CA TRP A 86 1.26 -0.14 7.40
C TRP A 86 1.18 0.80 8.60
N LEU A 87 1.96 1.89 8.62
CA LEU A 87 1.93 2.87 9.70
C LEU A 87 0.54 3.53 9.80
N LEU A 88 -0.01 4.01 8.68
CA LEU A 88 -1.32 4.66 8.67
C LEU A 88 -2.44 3.72 9.12
N SER A 89 -2.46 2.47 8.63
CA SER A 89 -3.45 1.49 9.06
C SER A 89 -3.29 1.10 10.54
N SER A 90 -2.05 1.02 11.04
CA SER A 90 -1.77 0.77 12.46
C SER A 90 -2.27 1.90 13.35
N LEU A 91 -2.04 3.16 12.96
CA LEU A 91 -2.56 4.32 13.69
C LEU A 91 -4.09 4.35 13.72
N ARG A 92 -4.74 4.08 12.58
CA ARG A 92 -6.20 4.00 12.49
C ARG A 92 -6.77 2.87 13.34
N ALA A 93 -6.16 1.67 13.29
CA ALA A 93 -6.56 0.53 14.10
C ALA A 93 -6.50 0.84 15.60
N LEU A 94 -5.49 1.59 16.04
CA LEU A 94 -5.33 2.03 17.43
C LEU A 94 -6.13 3.30 17.77
N GLY A 95 -6.98 3.80 16.87
CA GLY A 95 -7.78 5.01 17.09
C GLY A 95 -6.96 6.30 17.21
N ARG A 96 -5.68 6.29 16.83
CA ARG A 96 -4.79 7.46 16.91
C ARG A 96 -5.05 8.41 15.75
N ARG A 97 -5.34 9.67 16.09
CA ARG A 97 -5.63 10.74 15.12
C ARG A 97 -4.46 11.70 14.88
N ASP A 98 -3.40 11.60 15.68
CA ASP A 98 -2.18 12.38 15.53
C ASP A 98 -0.92 11.54 15.78
N THR A 99 0.22 12.09 15.37
CA THR A 99 1.54 11.47 15.51
C THR A 99 2.35 12.10 16.66
N ARG A 100 1.70 12.69 17.67
CA ARG A 100 2.42 13.30 18.79
C ARG A 100 3.34 12.28 19.45
N GLY A 101 4.59 12.67 19.67
CA GLY A 101 5.63 11.82 20.25
C GLY A 101 6.23 10.75 19.33
N MET A 102 5.83 10.63 18.06
CA MET A 102 6.25 9.51 17.19
C MET A 102 7.38 9.79 16.19
N GLN A 103 7.84 11.04 16.05
CA GLN A 103 8.85 11.46 15.07
C GLN A 103 8.71 10.74 13.70
N PRO A 104 7.56 10.91 12.99
CA PRO A 104 7.18 10.04 11.88
C PRO A 104 8.18 10.01 10.71
N ALA A 105 8.90 11.11 10.45
CA ALA A 105 9.95 11.13 9.43
C ALA A 105 11.12 10.19 9.78
N GLN A 106 11.59 10.20 11.03
CA GLN A 106 12.68 9.33 11.48
C GLN A 106 12.26 7.86 11.48
N LEU A 107 11.03 7.58 11.91
CA LEU A 107 10.41 6.27 11.86
C LEU A 107 10.37 5.74 10.40
N MET A 108 9.91 6.57 9.46
CA MET A 108 9.86 6.21 8.04
C MET A 108 11.24 5.94 7.44
N ASN A 109 12.27 6.66 7.87
CA ASN A 109 13.66 6.33 7.52
C ASN A 109 14.07 4.96 8.08
N GLN A 110 13.73 4.64 9.33
CA GLN A 110 14.03 3.34 9.93
C GLN A 110 13.31 2.20 9.20
N LEU A 111 12.07 2.40 8.77
CA LEU A 111 11.31 1.39 8.02
C LEU A 111 11.70 1.30 6.53
N GLY A 112 12.69 2.08 6.08
CA GLY A 112 13.20 2.00 4.71
C GLY A 112 12.36 2.71 3.66
N GLN A 113 11.38 3.54 4.07
CA GLN A 113 10.59 4.37 3.15
C GLN A 113 10.61 5.85 3.58
N PRO A 114 11.75 6.56 3.46
CA PRO A 114 11.84 8.01 3.69
C PRO A 114 10.69 8.82 3.07
N VAL A 115 10.10 9.71 3.85
CA VAL A 115 8.94 10.52 3.40
C VAL A 115 9.35 11.42 2.24
N TRP A 116 8.64 11.29 1.11
CA TRP A 116 8.83 12.08 -0.12
C TRP A 116 10.24 12.03 -0.72
N ARG A 117 11.01 10.97 -0.42
CA ARG A 117 12.40 10.83 -0.87
C ARG A 117 12.66 9.44 -1.45
N PRO A 118 11.98 9.05 -2.56
CA PRO A 118 12.34 7.83 -3.27
C PRO A 118 13.77 7.93 -3.80
N GLY A 119 14.52 6.83 -3.79
CA GLY A 119 15.93 6.80 -4.23
C GLY A 119 16.15 6.97 -5.73
N SER A 120 15.08 6.97 -6.54
CA SER A 120 15.16 7.16 -7.99
C SER A 120 13.90 7.85 -8.55
N PRO A 121 13.95 8.40 -9.78
CA PRO A 121 12.77 8.95 -10.47
C PRO A 121 11.66 7.93 -10.72
N ALA A 122 11.92 6.63 -10.62
CA ALA A 122 10.91 5.59 -10.78
C ALA A 122 9.91 5.53 -9.60
N GLY A 123 10.23 6.21 -8.49
CA GLY A 123 9.43 6.23 -7.27
C GLY A 123 9.69 5.02 -6.37
N TRP A 124 8.70 4.71 -5.53
CA TRP A 124 8.70 3.51 -4.69
C TRP A 124 8.26 2.29 -5.48
N ASP A 125 8.82 1.13 -5.15
CA ASP A 125 8.44 -0.11 -5.81
C ASP A 125 7.09 -0.62 -5.32
N ASP A 126 6.32 -1.18 -6.24
CA ASP A 126 5.03 -1.80 -6.00
C ASP A 126 5.18 -3.33 -5.97
N LEU A 127 6.24 -3.88 -5.40
CA LEU A 127 6.43 -5.33 -5.24
C LEU A 127 6.61 -5.67 -3.77
N ALA A 128 6.04 -6.80 -3.34
CA ALA A 128 6.13 -7.23 -1.95
C ALA A 128 7.58 -7.50 -1.52
N ALA A 129 8.40 -8.03 -2.42
CA ALA A 129 9.81 -8.35 -2.16
C ALA A 129 10.62 -7.13 -1.67
N SER A 130 10.29 -5.93 -2.15
CA SER A 130 10.93 -4.67 -1.74
C SER A 130 10.58 -4.24 -0.30
N TRP A 131 9.53 -4.83 0.29
CA TRP A 131 8.99 -4.43 1.58
C TRP A 131 8.92 -5.57 2.61
N ALA A 132 9.05 -6.82 2.19
CA ALA A 132 8.88 -8.02 3.01
C ALA A 132 10.19 -8.77 3.31
N GLY A 133 11.34 -8.12 3.11
CA GLY A 133 12.65 -8.67 3.49
C GLY A 133 12.77 -8.89 5.02
N PRO A 134 13.63 -9.82 5.48
CA PRO A 134 13.76 -10.17 6.90
C PRO A 134 13.96 -8.96 7.82
N ASP A 135 14.92 -8.08 7.50
CA ASP A 135 15.20 -6.88 8.30
C ASP A 135 14.00 -5.93 8.36
N ALA A 136 13.28 -5.77 7.24
CA ALA A 136 12.09 -4.92 7.19
C ALA A 136 10.97 -5.46 8.09
N LEU A 137 10.80 -6.79 8.16
CA LEU A 137 9.84 -7.43 9.04
C LEU A 137 10.23 -7.27 10.52
N VAL A 138 11.50 -7.48 10.88
CA VAL A 138 11.99 -7.28 12.25
C VAL A 138 11.73 -5.85 12.72
N ARG A 139 12.06 -4.84 11.90
CA ARG A 139 11.81 -3.43 12.24
C ARG A 139 10.33 -3.12 12.42
N ARG A 140 9.44 -3.76 11.64
CA ARG A 140 7.98 -3.64 11.86
C ARG A 140 7.55 -4.25 13.18
N VAL A 141 8.09 -5.40 13.57
CA VAL A 141 7.81 -6.03 14.88
C VAL A 141 8.24 -5.10 16.03
N GLU A 142 9.46 -4.59 16.00
CA GLU A 142 9.96 -3.65 17.01
C GLU A 142 9.09 -2.39 17.08
N PHE A 143 8.64 -1.86 15.94
CA PHE A 143 7.79 -0.68 15.91
C PHE A 143 6.36 -0.98 16.38
N ALA A 144 5.80 -2.14 16.03
CA ALA A 144 4.50 -2.60 16.49
C ALA A 144 4.46 -2.70 18.02
N GLN A 145 5.54 -3.20 18.64
CA GLN A 145 5.67 -3.23 20.10
C GLN A 145 5.65 -1.83 20.71
N ARG A 146 6.35 -0.86 20.11
CA ARG A 146 6.32 0.56 20.58
C ARG A 146 4.94 1.19 20.43
N LEU A 147 4.25 0.94 19.32
CA LEU A 147 2.88 1.39 19.11
C LEU A 147 1.94 0.78 20.16
N ALA A 148 2.00 -0.52 20.35
CA ALA A 148 1.16 -1.24 21.30
C ALA A 148 1.38 -0.78 22.75
N GLY A 149 2.64 -0.59 23.15
CA GLY A 149 2.98 -0.08 24.49
C GLY A 149 2.46 1.33 24.78
N SER A 150 2.21 2.14 23.74
CA SER A 150 1.65 3.50 23.86
C SER A 150 0.14 3.58 23.59
N ALA A 151 -0.51 2.46 23.24
CA ALA A 151 -1.93 2.43 22.85
C ALA A 151 -2.90 2.48 24.04
N GLY A 152 -2.41 2.33 25.28
CA GLY A 152 -3.26 2.23 26.47
C GLY A 152 -3.98 0.88 26.57
N ALA A 153 -5.15 0.84 27.21
CA ALA A 153 -5.89 -0.38 27.52
C ALA A 153 -6.75 -0.89 26.35
N VAL A 154 -6.17 -1.06 25.16
CA VAL A 154 -6.87 -1.61 24.00
C VAL A 154 -6.77 -3.14 23.99
N ASP A 155 -7.91 -3.84 23.98
CA ASP A 155 -7.94 -5.31 23.90
C ASP A 155 -7.85 -5.77 22.44
N ALA A 156 -6.72 -6.39 22.07
CA ALA A 156 -6.49 -6.92 20.74
C ALA A 156 -7.52 -7.99 20.32
N ARG A 157 -8.10 -8.75 21.26
CA ARG A 157 -9.11 -9.78 20.97
C ARG A 157 -10.43 -9.16 20.52
N ALA A 158 -10.79 -8.03 21.11
CA ALA A 158 -11.96 -7.26 20.71
C ALA A 158 -11.71 -6.44 19.43
N LEU A 159 -10.48 -5.95 19.26
CA LEU A 159 -10.10 -5.12 18.12
C LEU A 159 -9.93 -5.93 16.83
N ALA A 160 -9.29 -7.10 16.88
CA ALA A 160 -8.91 -7.87 15.69
C ALA A 160 -10.08 -8.17 14.73
N PRO A 161 -11.27 -8.60 15.20
CA PRO A 161 -12.42 -8.81 14.31
C PRO A 161 -12.95 -7.53 13.65
N GLN A 162 -12.75 -6.37 14.30
CA GLN A 162 -13.20 -5.07 13.77
C GLN A 162 -12.25 -4.56 12.68
N VAL A 163 -10.94 -4.80 12.82
CA VAL A 163 -9.93 -4.32 11.87
C VAL A 163 -9.67 -5.29 10.72
N LEU A 164 -10.00 -6.57 10.89
CA LEU A 164 -9.84 -7.63 9.89
C LEU A 164 -11.17 -8.38 9.64
N PRO A 165 -12.26 -7.68 9.27
CA PRO A 165 -13.56 -8.32 9.07
C PRO A 165 -13.47 -9.33 7.92
N GLY A 166 -13.87 -10.58 8.20
CA GLY A 166 -13.82 -11.68 7.22
C GLY A 166 -12.43 -12.19 6.86
N ALA A 167 -11.36 -11.52 7.30
CA ALA A 167 -9.97 -11.88 7.00
C ALA A 167 -9.22 -12.50 8.20
N LEU A 168 -9.68 -12.29 9.43
CA LEU A 168 -9.01 -12.81 10.63
C LEU A 168 -8.97 -14.35 10.64
N SER A 169 -7.78 -14.95 10.46
CA SER A 169 -7.64 -16.40 10.56
C SER A 169 -7.73 -16.89 12.00
N ALA A 170 -8.10 -18.17 12.16
CA ALA A 170 -8.07 -18.85 13.45
C ALA A 170 -6.66 -18.86 14.07
N ALA A 171 -5.61 -18.97 13.25
CA ALA A 171 -4.22 -18.96 13.72
C ALA A 171 -3.85 -17.60 14.34
N THR A 172 -4.17 -16.50 13.65
CA THR A 172 -3.93 -15.14 14.16
C THR A 172 -4.77 -14.86 15.42
N ALA A 173 -6.05 -15.25 15.42
CA ALA A 173 -6.92 -15.11 16.59
C ALA A 173 -6.38 -15.87 17.82
N GLN A 174 -5.92 -17.12 17.64
CA GLN A 174 -5.31 -17.91 18.72
C GLN A 174 -3.97 -17.36 19.20
N ALA A 175 -3.16 -16.79 18.31
CA ALA A 175 -1.91 -16.14 18.69
C ALA A 175 -2.17 -14.90 19.56
N ILE A 176 -3.15 -14.08 19.18
CA ILE A 176 -3.57 -12.90 19.97
C ILE A 176 -4.16 -13.34 21.31
N ALA A 177 -5.03 -14.35 21.34
CA ALA A 177 -5.67 -14.82 22.57
C ALA A 177 -4.68 -15.38 23.61
N ARG A 178 -3.56 -15.96 23.15
CA ARG A 178 -2.51 -16.54 23.99
C ARG A 178 -1.39 -15.56 24.34
N SER A 179 -1.49 -14.30 23.93
CA SER A 179 -0.45 -13.31 24.21
C SER A 179 -0.30 -13.07 25.71
N GLU A 180 0.95 -12.97 26.19
CA GLU A 180 1.28 -12.79 27.60
C GLU A 180 0.84 -11.43 28.17
N SER A 181 0.65 -10.44 27.30
CA SER A 181 0.22 -9.10 27.69
C SER A 181 -0.69 -8.46 26.63
N PRO A 182 -1.57 -7.51 27.00
CA PRO A 182 -2.39 -6.77 26.03
C PRO A 182 -1.55 -6.10 24.94
N ALA A 183 -0.40 -5.52 25.29
CA ALA A 183 0.50 -4.89 24.35
C ALA A 183 1.12 -5.92 23.37
N SER A 184 1.49 -7.12 23.86
CA SER A 184 1.96 -8.20 23.00
C SER A 184 0.88 -8.66 22.02
N GLY A 185 -0.38 -8.77 22.48
CA GLY A 185 -1.52 -9.11 21.62
C GLY A 185 -1.76 -8.06 20.53
N LEU A 186 -1.66 -6.77 20.85
CA LEU A 186 -1.77 -5.68 19.87
C LEU A 186 -0.61 -5.69 18.88
N ALA A 187 0.62 -5.90 19.35
CA ALA A 187 1.78 -6.00 18.47
C ALA A 187 1.60 -7.15 17.48
N LEU A 188 1.17 -8.34 17.94
CA LEU A 188 0.86 -9.49 17.09
C LEU A 188 -0.22 -9.18 16.06
N LEU A 189 -1.28 -8.46 16.44
CA LEU A 189 -2.30 -8.01 15.48
C LEU A 189 -1.68 -7.15 14.38
N LEU A 190 -0.87 -6.15 14.73
CA LEU A 190 -0.27 -5.20 13.79
C LEU A 190 0.78 -5.83 12.85
N VAL A 191 1.32 -7.00 13.18
CA VAL A 191 2.24 -7.75 12.32
C VAL A 191 1.70 -9.08 11.82
N SER A 192 0.41 -9.34 12.02
CA SER A 192 -0.23 -10.56 11.51
C SER A 192 -0.18 -10.61 9.97
N PRO A 193 -0.11 -11.80 9.36
CA PRO A 193 -0.09 -11.94 7.90
C PRO A 193 -1.21 -11.17 7.20
N GLU A 194 -2.39 -11.15 7.80
CA GLU A 194 -3.58 -10.50 7.26
C GLU A 194 -3.51 -8.98 7.43
N PHE A 195 -3.02 -8.48 8.57
CA PHE A 195 -2.84 -7.05 8.77
C PHE A 195 -1.72 -6.45 7.90
N LEU A 196 -0.70 -7.24 7.56
CA LEU A 196 0.37 -6.81 6.67
C LEU A 196 -0.06 -6.70 5.20
N ARG A 197 -1.30 -7.09 4.87
CA ARG A 197 -1.82 -7.05 3.50
C ARG A 197 -3.07 -6.16 3.40
N ARG A 198 -3.37 -5.69 2.19
CA ARG A 198 -4.56 -4.91 1.83
C ARG A 198 -5.18 -5.45 0.55
#